data_AF-A0A349PHI0-F1
#
_entry.id   AF-A0A349PHI0-F1
#
_cell.length_a   1.000
_cell.length_b   1.000
_cell.length_c   1.000
_cell.angle_alpha   90.00
_cell.angle_beta   90.00
_cell.angle_gamma   90.00
#
_symmetry.space_group_name_H-M   'P 1'
#
loop_
_entity.id
_entity.type
_entity.pdbx_description
1 polymer ?
#
loop_
_entity_poly.entity_id
_entity_poly.type
_entity_poly.pdbx_seq_one_letter_code
_entity_poly.pdbx_strand_id
1 'polypeptide(L)'
;MNFIYQIDTFILLAMEKIRSPFLNGIMTGFTWLGNWEVILAASIALGIFFWKKKKYNYLPAIFLAVAGGELIGKILKYVIARQRPEIISHLAETNGFSFPSGHSFMATCFYGFLIWVLSKEIKNELAKKTVIIFILFLILVIGFSRIYLGVHWPGDVLGGFVLGVAWVAVAIKLSSAIMRE
;
A
#
# COMPACT_ATOMS: atom_id res chain seq x y z
N MET A 1 2.31 25.71 15.10
CA MET A 1 2.07 24.41 14.42
C MET A 1 2.00 24.66 12.93
N ASN A 2 2.69 23.90 12.08
CA ASN A 2 2.61 24.13 10.63
C ASN A 2 1.22 23.71 10.10
N PHE A 3 0.83 24.26 8.95
CA PHE A 3 -0.49 24.05 8.33
C PHE A 3 -0.81 22.57 8.06
N ILE A 4 0.17 21.77 7.62
CA ILE A 4 0.00 20.34 7.36
C ILE A 4 -0.37 19.58 8.64
N TYR A 5 0.32 19.89 9.75
CA TYR A 5 0.05 19.25 11.02
C TYR A 5 -1.35 19.60 11.56
N GLN A 6 -1.85 20.81 11.30
CA GLN A 6 -3.22 21.20 11.65
C GLN A 6 -4.26 20.39 10.87
N ILE A 7 -4.06 20.20 9.56
CA ILE A 7 -4.93 19.35 8.73
C ILE A 7 -4.89 17.90 9.22
N ASP A 8 -3.70 17.37 9.45
CA ASP A 8 -3.48 16.00 9.92
C ASP A 8 -4.23 15.76 11.26
N THR A 9 -4.13 16.71 12.18
CA THR A 9 -4.81 16.68 13.48
C THR A 9 -6.33 16.76 13.33
N PHE A 10 -6.83 17.70 12.51
CA PHE A 10 -8.26 17.87 12.28
C PHE A 10 -8.91 16.61 11.72
N ILE A 11 -8.27 15.98 10.74
CA ILE A 11 -8.78 14.76 10.11
C ILE A 11 -8.79 13.61 11.12
N LEU A 12 -7.74 13.43 11.92
CA LEU A 12 -7.70 12.36 12.93
C LEU A 12 -8.78 12.53 14.00
N LEU A 13 -8.98 13.74 14.50
CA LEU A 13 -10.07 14.02 15.46
C LEU A 13 -11.45 13.79 14.85
N ALA A 14 -11.62 14.07 13.55
CA ALA A 14 -12.86 13.73 12.84
C ALA A 14 -13.05 12.21 12.71
N MET A 15 -11.97 11.45 12.47
CA MET A 15 -12.02 9.98 12.43
C MET A 15 -12.43 9.39 13.78
N GLU A 16 -11.94 9.94 14.89
CA GLU A 16 -12.32 9.46 16.23
C GLU A 16 -13.83 9.57 16.48
N LYS A 17 -14.46 10.66 16.04
CA LYS A 17 -15.90 10.91 16.23
C LYS A 17 -16.81 9.96 15.46
N ILE A 18 -16.33 9.38 14.36
CA ILE A 18 -17.11 8.46 13.53
C ILE A 18 -16.86 6.98 13.89
N ARG A 19 -16.08 6.71 14.94
CA ARG A 19 -15.79 5.34 15.38
C ARG A 19 -17.03 4.63 15.89
N SER A 20 -17.21 3.39 15.47
CA SER A 20 -18.25 2.50 15.98
C SER A 20 -17.77 1.05 15.87
N PRO A 21 -18.27 0.11 16.70
CA PRO A 21 -17.85 -1.29 16.63
C PRO A 21 -17.98 -1.89 15.22
N PHE A 22 -19.04 -1.52 14.50
CA PHE A 22 -19.28 -1.96 13.13
C PHE A 22 -18.22 -1.42 12.15
N LEU A 23 -17.99 -0.11 12.15
CA LEU A 23 -17.02 0.52 11.26
C LEU A 23 -15.57 0.11 11.62
N ASN A 24 -15.28 -0.09 12.91
CA ASN A 24 -14.00 -0.64 13.37
C ASN A 24 -13.76 -2.02 12.75
N GLY A 25 -14.76 -2.91 12.77
CA GLY A 25 -14.67 -4.23 12.13
C GLY A 25 -14.39 -4.13 10.63
N ILE A 26 -15.09 -3.26 9.91
CA ILE A 26 -14.87 -3.03 8.47
C ILE A 26 -13.45 -2.54 8.20
N MET A 27 -12.99 -1.53 8.94
CA MET A 27 -11.68 -0.92 8.72
C MET A 27 -10.54 -1.87 9.10
N THR A 28 -10.72 -2.68 10.15
CA THR A 28 -9.81 -3.77 10.49
C THR A 28 -9.77 -4.86 9.41
N GLY A 29 -10.92 -5.17 8.81
CA GLY A 29 -10.99 -6.09 7.66
C GLY A 29 -10.20 -5.57 6.45
N PHE A 30 -10.40 -4.31 6.08
CA PHE A 30 -9.64 -3.71 4.98
C PHE A 30 -8.14 -3.58 5.30
N THR A 31 -7.77 -3.17 6.52
CA THR A 31 -6.35 -3.03 6.84
C THR A 31 -5.59 -4.35 6.76
N TRP A 32 -6.25 -5.48 7.02
CA TRP A 32 -5.64 -6.81 6.93
C TRP A 32 -5.08 -7.09 5.53
N LEU A 33 -5.75 -6.62 4.47
CA LEU A 33 -5.28 -6.75 3.08
C LEU A 33 -3.97 -5.97 2.81
N GLY A 34 -3.65 -4.98 3.65
CA GLY A 34 -2.40 -4.24 3.59
C GLY A 34 -1.29 -4.79 4.48
N ASN A 35 -1.54 -5.87 5.23
CA ASN A 35 -0.53 -6.47 6.10
C ASN A 35 0.62 -7.06 5.26
N TRP A 36 1.84 -6.93 5.77
CA TRP A 36 3.04 -7.42 5.08
C TRP A 36 2.97 -8.92 4.83
N GLU A 37 2.50 -9.70 5.79
CA GLU A 37 2.37 -11.16 5.69
C GLU A 37 1.39 -11.56 4.58
N VAL A 38 0.27 -10.83 4.47
CA VAL A 38 -0.76 -11.06 3.45
C VAL A 38 -0.22 -10.70 2.06
N ILE A 39 0.42 -9.54 1.93
CA ILE A 39 1.04 -9.11 0.68
C ILE A 39 2.15 -10.07 0.26
N LEU A 40 3.00 -10.50 1.19
CA LEU A 40 4.08 -11.44 0.93
C LEU A 40 3.55 -12.80 0.46
N ALA A 41 2.57 -13.36 1.17
CA ALA A 41 1.93 -14.62 0.79
C ALA A 41 1.27 -14.52 -0.60
N ALA A 42 0.54 -13.45 -0.87
CA ALA A 42 -0.07 -13.20 -2.18
C ALA A 42 0.97 -13.04 -3.29
N SER A 43 2.09 -12.39 -2.99
CA SER A 43 3.21 -12.20 -3.92
C SER A 43 3.89 -13.52 -4.27
N ILE A 44 4.14 -14.37 -3.27
CA ILE A 44 4.69 -15.72 -3.48
C ILE A 44 3.72 -16.56 -4.33
N ALA A 45 2.42 -16.53 -4.01
CA ALA A 45 1.40 -17.25 -4.77
C ALA A 45 1.35 -16.81 -6.24
N LEU A 46 1.41 -15.50 -6.50
CA LEU A 46 1.47 -14.94 -7.85
C LEU A 46 2.79 -15.30 -8.57
N GLY A 47 3.92 -15.27 -7.87
CA GLY A 47 5.20 -15.72 -8.40
C GLY A 47 5.16 -17.18 -8.86
N ILE A 48 4.61 -18.07 -8.03
CA ILE A 48 4.41 -19.48 -8.38
C ILE A 48 3.45 -19.61 -9.57
N PHE A 49 2.37 -18.83 -9.60
CA PHE A 49 1.44 -18.81 -10.73
C PHE A 49 2.13 -18.40 -12.03
N PHE A 50 2.90 -17.30 -12.04
CA PHE A 50 3.65 -16.86 -13.21
C PHE A 50 4.67 -17.89 -13.66
N TRP A 51 5.39 -18.52 -12.73
CA TRP A 51 6.32 -19.60 -13.02
C TRP A 51 5.63 -20.78 -13.73
N LYS A 52 4.52 -21.28 -13.16
CA LYS A 52 3.73 -22.38 -13.75
C LYS A 52 3.15 -22.03 -15.12
N LYS A 53 2.80 -20.77 -15.35
CA LYS A 53 2.29 -20.27 -16.64
C LYS A 53 3.39 -19.86 -17.62
N LYS A 54 4.67 -20.07 -17.28
CA LYS A 54 5.86 -19.66 -18.07
C LYS A 54 5.92 -18.15 -18.36
N LYS A 55 5.32 -17.34 -17.51
CA LYS A 55 5.28 -15.87 -17.59
C LYS A 55 6.43 -15.24 -16.80
N TYR A 56 7.65 -15.68 -17.10
CA TYR A 56 8.85 -15.35 -16.34
C TYR A 56 9.16 -13.84 -16.35
N ASN A 57 8.72 -13.13 -17.39
CA ASN A 57 8.86 -11.69 -17.53
C ASN A 57 8.23 -10.86 -16.39
N TYR A 58 7.32 -11.43 -15.61
CA TYR A 58 6.71 -10.75 -14.45
C TYR A 58 7.44 -10.99 -13.12
N LEU A 59 8.34 -11.98 -13.06
CA LEU A 59 9.00 -12.37 -11.80
C LEU A 59 9.95 -11.31 -11.26
N PRO A 60 10.84 -10.68 -12.07
CA PRO A 60 11.69 -9.60 -11.56
C PRO A 60 10.85 -8.39 -11.12
N ALA A 61 9.76 -8.10 -11.82
CA ALA A 61 8.87 -6.97 -11.52
C ALA A 61 8.18 -7.14 -10.16
N ILE A 62 7.57 -8.30 -9.87
CA ILE A 62 6.92 -8.52 -8.57
C ILE A 62 7.94 -8.57 -7.43
N PHE A 63 9.12 -9.15 -7.67
CA PHE A 63 10.20 -9.17 -6.70
C PHE A 63 10.65 -7.75 -6.33
N LEU A 64 10.95 -6.91 -7.33
CA LEU A 64 11.38 -5.52 -7.10
C LEU A 64 10.27 -4.67 -6.49
N ALA A 65 9.04 -4.83 -6.93
CA ALA A 65 7.90 -4.07 -6.40
C ALA A 65 7.69 -4.36 -4.91
N VAL A 66 7.79 -5.63 -4.49
CA VAL A 66 7.45 -6.04 -3.12
C VAL A 66 8.67 -6.09 -2.22
N ALA A 67 9.68 -6.90 -2.54
CA ALA A 67 10.87 -7.03 -1.69
C ALA A 67 11.72 -5.77 -1.71
N GLY A 68 11.93 -5.18 -2.89
CA GLY A 68 12.62 -3.90 -3.03
C GLY A 68 11.83 -2.75 -2.39
N GLY A 69 10.50 -2.78 -2.51
CA GLY A 69 9.61 -1.81 -1.87
C GLY A 69 9.76 -1.85 -0.36
N GLU A 70 9.62 -3.02 0.24
CA GLU A 70 9.74 -3.21 1.69
C GLU A 70 11.07 -2.68 2.24
N LEU A 71 12.18 -2.94 1.53
CA LEU A 71 13.49 -2.42 1.88
C LEU A 71 13.51 -0.88 1.86
N ILE A 72 13.07 -0.26 0.77
CA ILE A 72 13.01 1.20 0.62
C ILE A 72 12.10 1.82 1.68
N GLY A 73 10.92 1.23 1.92
CA GLY A 73 9.97 1.68 2.92
C GLY A 73 10.56 1.68 4.32
N LYS A 74 11.32 0.65 4.69
CA LYS A 74 12.07 0.59 5.95
C LYS A 74 13.14 1.66 6.05
N ILE A 75 13.95 1.84 4.99
CA ILE A 75 14.98 2.89 4.96
C ILE A 75 14.33 4.27 5.19
N LEU A 76 13.26 4.58 4.46
CA LEU A 76 12.54 5.85 4.59
C LEU A 76 11.97 6.06 5.99
N LYS A 77 11.50 5.00 6.66
CA LYS A 77 11.04 5.07 8.06
C LYS A 77 12.14 5.56 9.01
N TYR A 78 13.35 5.04 8.88
CA TYR A 78 14.47 5.43 9.74
C TYR A 78 15.08 6.79 9.36
N VAL A 79 15.09 7.13 8.07
CA VAL A 79 15.61 8.43 7.60
C VAL A 79 14.70 9.58 8.04
N ILE A 80 13.39 9.39 7.95
CA ILE A 80 12.40 10.45 8.23
C ILE A 80 12.02 10.46 9.71
N ALA A 81 12.01 9.30 10.36
CA ALA A 81 11.83 9.13 11.81
C ALA A 81 10.61 9.88 12.40
N ARG A 82 9.52 10.03 11.61
CA ARG A 82 8.33 10.74 12.06
C ARG A 82 7.60 9.95 13.14
N GLN A 83 7.20 10.61 14.22
CA GLN A 83 6.43 9.99 15.30
C GLN A 83 4.96 9.80 14.93
N ARG A 84 4.36 8.75 15.49
CA ARG A 84 2.94 8.40 15.29
C ARG A 84 2.01 9.37 16.01
N PRO A 85 0.76 9.49 15.57
CA PRO A 85 -0.23 10.28 16.30
C PRO A 85 -0.55 9.64 17.64
N GLU A 86 -0.41 10.39 18.75
CA GLU A 86 -0.83 9.96 20.09
C GLU A 86 -2.07 10.72 20.58
N ILE A 87 -2.66 11.55 19.70
CA ILE A 87 -3.79 12.43 20.01
C ILE A 87 -5.15 11.72 20.07
N ILE A 88 -5.24 10.49 19.56
CA ILE A 88 -6.43 9.63 19.62
C ILE A 88 -5.99 8.19 19.91
N SER A 89 -6.89 7.36 20.44
CA SER A 89 -6.57 5.96 20.74
C SER A 89 -6.25 5.14 19.48
N HIS A 90 -5.28 4.22 19.59
CA HIS A 90 -4.95 3.28 18.52
C HIS A 90 -5.87 2.06 18.59
N LEU A 91 -6.49 1.74 17.46
CA LEU A 91 -7.35 0.54 17.32
C LEU A 91 -6.63 -0.65 16.66
N ALA A 92 -5.33 -0.50 16.39
CA ALA A 92 -4.49 -1.56 15.84
C ALA A 92 -3.08 -1.43 16.42
N GLU A 93 -2.44 -2.55 16.71
CA GLU A 93 -1.07 -2.56 17.18
C GLU A 93 -0.12 -2.05 16.10
N THR A 94 0.87 -1.27 16.52
CA THR A 94 1.88 -0.77 15.61
C THR A 94 3.15 -0.39 16.35
N ASN A 95 4.29 -0.60 15.70
CA ASN A 95 5.61 -0.31 16.24
C ASN A 95 6.38 0.61 15.27
N GLY A 96 7.40 1.29 15.80
CA GLY A 96 8.32 2.14 15.03
C GLY A 96 7.68 3.41 14.44
N PHE A 97 8.41 4.06 13.53
CA PHE A 97 8.06 5.36 12.96
C PHE A 97 6.82 5.33 12.04
N SER A 98 6.16 6.48 11.93
CA SER A 98 4.90 6.66 11.22
C SER A 98 5.08 6.80 9.70
N PHE A 99 6.06 7.58 9.23
CA PHE A 99 6.19 7.91 7.82
C PHE A 99 7.21 7.02 7.09
N PRO A 100 6.91 6.54 5.87
CA PRO A 100 5.57 6.49 5.27
C PRO A 100 4.71 5.42 5.94
N SER A 101 3.39 5.47 5.71
CA SER A 101 2.49 4.37 6.10
C SER A 101 2.88 3.09 5.36
N GLY A 102 3.24 2.05 6.11
CA GLY A 102 3.68 0.76 5.54
C GLY A 102 2.56 0.08 4.75
N HIS A 103 1.36 -0.01 5.33
CA HIS A 103 0.17 -0.54 4.65
C HIS A 103 -0.14 0.21 3.36
N SER A 104 -0.14 1.54 3.39
CA SER A 104 -0.43 2.35 2.20
C SER A 104 0.62 2.13 1.12
N PHE A 105 1.90 2.21 1.50
CA PHE A 105 3.02 2.06 0.57
C PHE A 105 3.08 0.65 -0.04
N MET A 106 3.01 -0.39 0.78
CA MET A 106 3.09 -1.77 0.32
C MET A 106 1.85 -2.20 -0.46
N ALA A 107 0.65 -1.74 -0.05
CA ALA A 107 -0.55 -1.93 -0.85
C ALA A 107 -0.37 -1.30 -2.24
N THR A 108 0.07 -0.05 -2.33
CA THR A 108 0.30 0.59 -3.64
C THR A 108 1.35 -0.15 -4.47
N CYS A 109 2.44 -0.63 -3.86
CA CYS A 109 3.46 -1.40 -4.59
C CYS A 109 2.89 -2.70 -5.17
N PHE A 110 2.23 -3.52 -4.34
CA PHE A 110 1.70 -4.81 -4.75
C PHE A 110 0.49 -4.70 -5.68
N TYR A 111 -0.52 -3.92 -5.28
CA TYR A 111 -1.74 -3.75 -6.06
C TYR A 111 -1.52 -2.91 -7.32
N GLY A 112 -0.58 -1.96 -7.29
CA GLY A 112 -0.13 -1.24 -8.49
C GLY A 112 0.57 -2.16 -9.49
N PHE A 113 1.38 -3.11 -9.00
CA PHE A 113 1.95 -4.17 -9.84
C PHE A 113 0.84 -5.04 -10.46
N LEU A 114 -0.18 -5.42 -9.68
CA LEU A 114 -1.34 -6.16 -10.18
C LEU A 114 -2.09 -5.39 -11.29
N ILE A 115 -2.33 -4.09 -11.10
CA ILE A 115 -2.92 -3.23 -12.14
C ILE A 115 -2.11 -3.30 -13.44
N TRP A 116 -0.78 -3.22 -13.35
CA TRP A 116 0.09 -3.31 -14.53
C TRP A 116 0.00 -4.65 -15.25
N VAL A 117 0.03 -5.77 -14.51
CA VAL A 117 -0.13 -7.11 -15.11
C VAL A 117 -1.51 -7.23 -15.77
N LEU A 118 -2.58 -6.91 -15.04
CA LEU A 118 -3.96 -7.07 -15.53
C LEU A 118 -4.24 -6.17 -16.73
N SER A 119 -3.62 -5.00 -16.80
CA SER A 119 -3.72 -4.10 -17.96
C SER A 119 -3.18 -4.71 -19.25
N LYS A 120 -2.24 -5.66 -19.14
CA LYS A 120 -1.66 -6.40 -20.28
C LYS A 120 -2.41 -7.69 -20.60
N GLU A 121 -2.97 -8.33 -19.59
CA GLU A 121 -3.54 -9.68 -19.71
C GLU A 121 -5.04 -9.69 -20.02
N ILE A 122 -5.79 -8.69 -19.53
CA ILE A 122 -7.23 -8.60 -19.78
C ILE A 122 -7.48 -7.87 -21.10
N LYS A 123 -7.97 -8.61 -22.10
CA LYS A 123 -8.31 -8.06 -23.43
C LYS A 123 -9.64 -7.30 -23.46
N ASN A 124 -10.60 -7.67 -22.61
CA ASN A 124 -11.90 -7.00 -22.55
C ASN A 124 -11.76 -5.66 -21.81
N GLU A 125 -11.98 -4.55 -22.50
CA GLU A 125 -11.78 -3.20 -21.96
C GLU A 125 -12.67 -2.88 -20.76
N LEU A 126 -13.93 -3.34 -20.76
CA LEU A 126 -14.85 -3.09 -19.65
C LEU A 126 -14.38 -3.86 -18.40
N ALA A 127 -14.11 -5.16 -18.55
CA ALA A 127 -13.61 -6.00 -17.45
C ALA A 127 -12.30 -5.45 -16.89
N LYS A 128 -11.36 -5.03 -17.76
CA LYS A 128 -10.10 -4.41 -17.37
C LYS A 128 -10.33 -3.15 -16.53
N LYS A 129 -11.17 -2.23 -17.00
CA LYS A 129 -11.50 -0.98 -16.28
C LYS A 129 -12.14 -1.27 -14.93
N THR A 130 -13.13 -2.17 -14.88
CA THR A 130 -13.82 -2.55 -13.64
C THR A 130 -12.85 -3.09 -12.60
N VAL A 131 -11.97 -4.02 -12.99
CA VAL A 131 -11.00 -4.60 -12.06
C VAL A 131 -9.97 -3.57 -11.59
N ILE A 132 -9.48 -2.70 -12.48
CA ILE A 132 -8.53 -1.64 -12.10
C ILE A 132 -9.18 -0.67 -11.11
N ILE A 133 -10.42 -0.23 -11.35
CA ILE A 133 -11.15 0.65 -10.43
C ILE A 133 -11.31 -0.01 -9.07
N PHE A 134 -11.66 -1.29 -9.04
CA PHE A 134 -11.76 -2.05 -7.80
C PHE A 134 -10.43 -2.12 -7.04
N ILE A 135 -9.32 -2.38 -7.73
CA ILE A 135 -8.00 -2.42 -7.10
C ILE A 135 -7.57 -1.05 -6.59
N LEU A 136 -7.85 0.03 -7.34
CA LEU A 136 -7.60 1.40 -6.88
C LEU A 136 -8.42 1.72 -5.61
N PHE A 137 -9.69 1.31 -5.59
CA PHE A 137 -10.52 1.42 -4.39
C PHE A 137 -9.89 0.68 -3.19
N LEU A 138 -9.38 -0.55 -3.40
CA LEU A 138 -8.70 -1.31 -2.35
C LEU A 138 -7.47 -0.56 -1.80
N ILE A 139 -6.61 -0.01 -2.67
CA ILE A 139 -5.45 0.78 -2.24
C ILE A 139 -5.89 1.95 -1.35
N LEU A 140 -6.91 2.70 -1.80
CA LEU A 140 -7.41 3.88 -1.10
C LEU A 140 -8.03 3.51 0.26
N VAL A 141 -8.88 2.48 0.32
CA VAL A 141 -9.53 2.07 1.57
C VAL A 141 -8.54 1.44 2.56
N ILE A 142 -7.53 0.71 2.08
CA ILE A 142 -6.44 0.21 2.93
C ILE A 142 -5.71 1.39 3.58
N GLY A 143 -5.32 2.41 2.82
CA GLY A 143 -4.65 3.58 3.40
C GLY A 143 -5.56 4.38 4.33
N PHE A 144 -6.82 4.60 3.94
CA PHE A 144 -7.81 5.29 4.76
C PHE A 144 -8.03 4.58 6.11
N SER A 145 -8.09 3.25 6.11
CA SER A 145 -8.23 2.46 7.34
C SER A 145 -7.13 2.78 8.37
N ARG A 146 -5.92 3.14 7.94
CA ARG A 146 -4.82 3.48 8.86
C ARG A 146 -4.99 4.81 9.55
N ILE A 147 -5.62 5.76 8.87
CA ILE A 147 -6.02 7.05 9.46
C ILE A 147 -7.16 6.81 10.45
N TYR A 148 -8.18 6.04 10.03
CA TYR A 148 -9.33 5.69 10.86
C TYR A 148 -8.93 4.99 12.18
N LEU A 149 -8.05 3.98 12.07
CA LEU A 149 -7.53 3.21 13.22
C LEU A 149 -6.58 4.04 14.10
N GLY A 150 -6.26 5.27 13.70
CA GLY A 150 -5.51 6.25 14.49
C GLY A 150 -4.01 5.98 14.59
N VAL A 151 -3.46 5.15 13.70
CA VAL A 151 -2.07 4.70 13.76
C VAL A 151 -1.13 5.47 12.82
N HIS A 152 -1.69 6.23 11.89
CA HIS A 152 -0.94 7.03 10.91
C HIS A 152 -1.59 8.40 10.70
N TRP A 153 -0.75 9.40 10.47
CA TRP A 153 -1.20 10.71 10.01
C TRP A 153 -1.68 10.62 8.55
N PRO A 154 -2.65 11.45 8.12
CA PRO A 154 -3.04 11.54 6.71
C PRO A 154 -1.84 11.78 5.76
N GLY A 155 -0.90 12.64 6.16
CA GLY A 155 0.34 12.84 5.40
C GLY A 155 1.19 11.56 5.24
N ASP A 156 1.18 10.64 6.20
CA ASP A 156 1.92 9.37 6.09
C ASP A 156 1.31 8.44 5.04
N VAL A 157 -0.02 8.45 4.96
CA VAL A 157 -0.81 7.64 4.01
C VAL A 157 -0.65 8.19 2.60
N LEU A 158 -0.78 9.51 2.43
CA LEU A 158 -0.53 10.17 1.15
C LEU A 158 0.91 9.98 0.67
N GLY A 159 1.88 10.12 1.58
CA GLY A 159 3.28 9.84 1.28
C GLY A 159 3.48 8.38 0.85
N GLY A 160 2.86 7.43 1.54
CA GLY A 160 2.88 6.02 1.16
C GLY A 160 2.33 5.77 -0.24
N PHE A 161 1.20 6.38 -0.61
CA PHE A 161 0.64 6.27 -1.95
C PHE A 161 1.58 6.83 -3.03
N VAL A 162 2.06 8.06 -2.85
CA VAL A 162 2.92 8.73 -3.85
C VAL A 162 4.23 7.97 -4.02
N LEU A 163 4.89 7.62 -2.92
CA LEU A 163 6.14 6.85 -2.94
C LEU A 163 5.92 5.46 -3.52
N GLY A 164 4.79 4.81 -3.22
CA GLY A 164 4.46 3.48 -3.76
C GLY A 164 4.24 3.50 -5.28
N VAL A 165 3.55 4.52 -5.80
CA VAL A 165 3.38 4.72 -7.25
C VAL A 165 4.73 4.95 -7.92
N ALA A 166 5.57 5.81 -7.34
CA ALA A 166 6.90 6.06 -7.86
C ALA A 166 7.76 4.78 -7.86
N TRP A 167 7.73 4.03 -6.76
CA TRP A 167 8.51 2.80 -6.61
C TRP A 167 8.07 1.71 -7.59
N VAL A 168 6.77 1.45 -7.71
CA VAL A 168 6.29 0.41 -8.63
C VAL A 168 6.61 0.74 -10.09
N ALA A 169 6.57 2.02 -10.48
CA ALA A 169 6.99 2.45 -11.81
C ALA A 169 8.49 2.18 -12.05
N VAL A 170 9.34 2.48 -11.06
CA VAL A 170 10.78 2.16 -11.10
C VAL A 170 11.00 0.65 -11.19
N ALA A 171 10.32 -0.14 -10.35
CA ALA A 171 10.43 -1.60 -10.34
C ALA A 171 10.09 -2.22 -11.71
N ILE A 172 8.99 -1.77 -12.34
CA ILE A 172 8.58 -2.22 -13.68
C ILE A 172 9.60 -1.82 -14.75
N LYS A 173 10.17 -0.61 -14.66
CA LYS A 173 11.17 -0.14 -15.61
C LYS A 173 12.46 -0.93 -15.48
N LEU A 174 12.94 -1.15 -14.27
CA LEU A 174 14.14 -1.94 -13.98
C LEU A 174 13.95 -3.41 -14.40
N SER A 175 12.81 -4.02 -14.09
CA SER A 175 12.52 -5.39 -14.53
C SER A 175 12.53 -5.52 -16.06
N SER A 176 12.08 -4.48 -16.76
CA SER A 176 12.08 -4.46 -18.22
C SER A 176 13.48 -4.26 -18.81
N ALA A 177 14.45 -3.75 -18.04
CA ALA A 177 15.85 -3.68 -18.44
C ALA A 177 16.53 -5.04 -18.23
N ILE A 178 16.33 -5.66 -17.06
CA ILE A 178 16.87 -7.00 -16.72
C ILE A 178 16.46 -8.06 -17.76
N MET A 179 15.24 -7.99 -18.28
CA MET A 179 14.73 -8.97 -19.25
C MET A 179 15.15 -8.71 -20.71
N ARG A 180 15.82 -7.59 -21.00
CA ARG A 180 16.34 -7.27 -22.36
C ARG A 180 17.79 -7.71 -22.55
N GLU A 181 18.48 -8.00 -21.46
CA GLU A 181 19.81 -8.61 -21.43
C GLU A 181 19.69 -10.14 -21.46
#